data_AF-A0A3R5V867-F1
#
_entry.id   AF-A0A3R5V867-F1
#
_cell.length_a   1.000
_cell.length_b   1.000
_cell.length_c   1.000
_cell.angle_alpha   90.00
_cell.angle_beta   90.00
_cell.angle_gamma   90.00
#
_symmetry.space_group_name_H-M   'P 1'
#
loop_
_entity.id
_entity.type
_entity.pdbx_description
1 polymer ?
#
loop_
_entity_poly.entity_id
_entity_poly.type
_entity_poly.pdbx_seq_one_letter_code
_entity_poly.pdbx_strand_id
1 'polypeptide(L)'
;MEEDLIDNTLENDSNSSDSKDKHLEKEGCIMLKQATPARICLGRAGTRYKTSTYLSLRADHAVAMDAVWSYVDEKVVDELGFFKVQTLVEDKEQYITRPDLGRCFSEQVLKDIKENCIKDVDVQIIAGDGLSSPAITSNLKEIYPMLVDGLKAKGYKLGTPIFVKYARVATMDKISEVLNAKVTLILIGERPGLATGESMSCYMAYEASSKKLESQRTVVSNIHKNGMPPVEAGAQIVQLIEILLKEKKSGIELKL
;
A
#
# COMPACT_ATOMS: atom_id res chain seq x y z
N MET A 1 15.62 20.61 8.47
CA MET A 1 15.29 21.04 7.09
C MET A 1 13.86 21.55 6.94
N GLU A 2 12.93 21.22 7.86
CA GLU A 2 11.60 21.85 7.93
C GLU A 2 11.57 23.17 8.73
N GLU A 3 12.48 23.35 9.69
CA GLU A 3 12.57 24.60 10.48
C GLU A 3 13.01 25.81 9.65
N ASP A 4 13.87 25.63 8.64
CA ASP A 4 14.36 26.73 7.78
C ASP A 4 13.29 27.31 6.84
N LEU A 5 12.14 26.63 6.69
CA LEU A 5 11.00 27.10 5.89
C LEU A 5 10.04 27.98 6.69
N ILE A 6 10.17 28.05 8.01
CA ILE A 6 9.30 28.86 8.88
C ILE A 6 9.68 30.34 8.79
N ASP A 7 10.96 30.65 8.58
CA ASP A 7 11.46 32.02 8.73
C ASP A 7 11.17 32.91 7.49
N ASN A 8 11.27 32.35 6.28
CA ASN A 8 11.16 33.15 5.05
C ASN A 8 9.74 33.33 4.49
N THR A 9 8.69 32.85 5.19
CA THR A 9 7.35 32.76 4.58
C THR A 9 6.53 34.04 4.60
N LEU A 10 6.83 35.01 5.48
CA LEU A 10 5.97 36.17 5.74
C LEU A 10 6.64 37.54 5.72
N GLU A 11 7.96 37.63 5.59
CA GLU A 11 8.66 38.92 5.67
C GLU A 11 8.49 39.82 4.42
N ASN A 12 8.04 39.27 3.29
CA ASN A 12 8.14 39.96 1.99
C ASN A 12 6.84 40.54 1.40
N ASP A 13 5.72 40.53 2.12
CA ASP A 13 4.51 41.27 1.68
C ASP A 13 4.39 42.62 2.40
N SER A 14 5.24 43.56 1.99
CA SER A 14 5.28 44.94 2.48
C SER A 14 4.26 45.82 1.75
N ASN A 15 2.96 45.64 2.01
CA ASN A 15 1.95 46.68 1.82
C ASN A 15 0.73 46.48 2.74
N SER A 16 0.59 47.40 3.69
CA SER A 16 -0.62 47.79 4.45
C SER A 16 -1.58 46.70 4.95
N SER A 17 -1.29 46.14 6.14
CA SER A 17 -2.29 45.71 7.14
C SER A 17 -1.59 45.46 8.48
N ASP A 18 -2.33 45.64 9.56
CA ASP A 18 -1.87 45.76 10.94
C ASP A 18 -0.98 44.59 11.38
N SER A 19 0.14 44.87 12.04
CA SER A 19 1.18 43.87 12.39
C SER A 19 0.65 42.70 13.24
N LYS A 20 -0.44 42.93 13.98
CA LYS A 20 -1.13 41.90 14.78
C LYS A 20 -1.89 40.90 13.91
N ASP A 21 -2.54 41.34 12.84
CA ASP A 21 -3.29 40.45 11.94
C ASP A 21 -2.34 39.51 11.19
N LYS A 22 -1.18 40.03 10.75
CA LYS A 22 -0.12 39.20 10.14
C LYS A 22 0.47 38.17 11.10
N HIS A 23 0.52 38.48 12.40
CA HIS A 23 0.99 37.56 13.42
C HIS A 23 -0.04 36.44 13.69
N LEU A 24 -1.32 36.80 13.81
CA LEU A 24 -2.44 35.85 13.93
C LEU A 24 -2.57 34.95 12.69
N GLU A 25 -2.35 35.48 11.49
CA GLU A 25 -2.29 34.70 10.24
C GLU A 25 -1.08 33.74 10.21
N LYS A 26 0.08 34.17 10.76
CA LYS A 26 1.28 33.30 10.89
C LYS A 26 1.00 32.12 11.82
N GLU A 27 0.47 32.40 13.01
CA GLU A 27 0.15 31.37 14.00
C GLU A 27 -0.91 30.40 13.47
N GLY A 28 -1.97 30.92 12.85
CA GLY A 28 -2.99 30.11 12.19
C GLY A 28 -2.41 29.22 11.09
N CYS A 29 -1.49 29.74 10.26
CA CYS A 29 -0.81 28.95 9.23
C CYS A 29 0.07 27.83 9.82
N ILE A 30 0.75 28.08 10.93
CA ILE A 30 1.58 27.08 11.61
C ILE A 30 0.69 25.97 12.16
N MET A 31 -0.38 26.32 12.87
CA MET A 31 -1.34 25.33 13.40
C MET A 31 -1.93 24.47 12.28
N LEU A 32 -2.32 25.09 11.17
CA LEU A 32 -2.86 24.37 10.02
C LEU A 32 -1.83 23.42 9.39
N LYS A 33 -0.57 23.85 9.22
CA LYS A 33 0.51 22.99 8.71
C LYS A 33 0.79 21.79 9.59
N GLN A 34 0.67 21.93 10.92
CA GLN A 34 0.85 20.80 11.84
C GLN A 34 -0.33 19.81 11.78
N ALA A 35 -1.53 20.27 11.43
CA ALA A 35 -2.72 19.44 11.37
C ALA A 35 -2.82 18.58 10.11
N THR A 36 -2.00 18.81 9.08
CA THR A 36 -2.08 18.05 7.82
C THR A 36 -0.75 17.91 7.11
N PRO A 37 -0.47 16.75 6.48
CA PRO A 37 0.68 16.60 5.58
C PRO A 37 0.49 17.32 4.23
N ALA A 38 -0.70 17.88 3.97
CA ALA A 38 -0.96 18.62 2.74
C ALA A 38 -0.12 19.91 2.68
N ARG A 39 0.34 20.26 1.48
CA ARG A 39 1.14 21.48 1.27
C ARG A 39 0.24 22.71 1.26
N ILE A 40 -0.13 23.20 2.43
CA ILE A 40 -0.92 24.41 2.63
C ILE A 40 -0.05 25.55 3.18
N CYS A 41 -0.61 26.77 3.16
CA CYS A 41 0.07 27.95 3.73
C CYS A 41 1.48 28.19 3.15
N LEU A 42 1.63 27.98 1.83
CA LEU A 42 2.90 28.12 1.09
C LEU A 42 3.13 29.54 0.53
N GLY A 43 2.09 30.38 0.55
CA GLY A 43 2.07 31.67 -0.14
C GLY A 43 2.07 31.52 -1.67
N ARG A 44 2.25 32.63 -2.38
CA ARG A 44 2.19 32.71 -3.85
C ARG A 44 3.08 33.83 -4.40
N ALA A 45 3.44 33.73 -5.68
CA ALA A 45 3.99 34.81 -6.48
C ALA A 45 2.98 35.15 -7.59
N GLY A 46 2.19 36.22 -7.40
CA GLY A 46 1.01 36.48 -8.24
C GLY A 46 -0.02 35.34 -8.14
N THR A 47 -0.27 34.67 -9.26
CA THR A 47 -1.14 33.48 -9.38
C THR A 47 -0.35 32.15 -9.42
N ARG A 48 0.96 32.19 -9.16
CA ARG A 48 1.88 31.04 -9.27
C ARG A 48 2.46 30.65 -7.91
N TYR A 49 3.06 29.46 -7.84
CA TYR A 49 3.83 29.03 -6.69
C TYR A 49 5.05 29.92 -6.48
N LYS A 50 5.50 30.05 -5.22
CA LYS A 50 6.85 30.54 -4.92
C LYS A 50 7.89 29.58 -5.50
N THR A 51 9.05 30.10 -5.89
CA THR A 51 10.14 29.30 -6.49
C THR A 51 10.57 28.16 -5.57
N SER A 52 10.69 28.39 -4.26
CA SER A 52 11.05 27.37 -3.28
C SER A 52 10.04 26.21 -3.25
N THR A 53 8.75 26.52 -3.21
CA THR A 53 7.67 25.52 -3.28
C THR A 53 7.73 24.71 -4.57
N TYR A 54 7.98 25.38 -5.70
CA TYR A 54 8.11 24.69 -6.99
C TYR A 54 9.32 23.73 -7.00
N LEU A 55 10.47 24.16 -6.48
CA LEU A 55 11.67 23.33 -6.40
C LEU A 55 11.48 22.12 -5.48
N SER A 56 10.88 22.31 -4.30
CA SER A 56 10.53 21.19 -3.41
C SER A 56 9.59 20.20 -4.09
N LEU A 57 8.54 20.67 -4.77
CA LEU A 57 7.63 19.80 -5.50
C LEU A 57 8.36 18.97 -6.58
N ARG A 58 9.32 19.57 -7.29
CA ARG A 58 10.13 18.87 -8.30
C ARG A 58 11.08 17.83 -7.69
N ALA A 59 11.68 18.14 -6.55
CA ALA A 59 12.53 17.21 -5.82
C ALA A 59 11.72 15.98 -5.35
N ASP A 60 10.58 16.21 -4.72
CA ASP A 60 9.72 15.13 -4.22
C ASP A 60 9.13 14.29 -5.36
N HIS A 61 8.84 14.92 -6.51
CA HIS A 61 8.44 14.21 -7.71
C HIS A 61 9.54 13.30 -8.25
N ALA A 62 10.82 13.71 -8.21
CA ALA A 62 11.93 12.87 -8.62
C ALA A 62 12.04 11.62 -7.73
N VAL A 63 11.94 11.79 -6.41
CA VAL A 63 11.93 10.68 -5.44
C VAL A 63 10.75 9.73 -5.69
N ALA A 64 9.56 10.27 -5.97
CA ALA A 64 8.39 9.45 -6.29
C ALA A 64 8.59 8.63 -7.59
N MET A 65 9.26 9.19 -8.59
CA MET A 65 9.62 8.46 -9.81
C MET A 65 10.60 7.33 -9.53
N ASP A 66 11.64 7.56 -8.73
CA ASP A 66 12.60 6.51 -8.36
C ASP A 66 11.91 5.36 -7.61
N ALA A 67 10.93 5.66 -6.76
CA ALA A 67 10.13 4.64 -6.07
C ALA A 67 9.36 3.73 -7.05
N VAL A 68 8.82 4.27 -8.14
CA VAL A 68 8.13 3.48 -9.18
C VAL A 68 9.06 2.45 -9.82
N TRP A 69 10.32 2.83 -10.07
CA TRP A 69 11.31 1.99 -10.77
C TRP A 69 12.13 1.09 -9.85
N SER A 70 11.97 1.21 -8.54
CA SER A 70 12.63 0.36 -7.57
C SER A 70 12.07 -1.07 -7.52
N TYR A 71 12.83 -1.96 -6.86
CA TYR A 71 12.49 -3.35 -6.63
C TYR A 71 12.47 -3.66 -5.13
N VAL A 72 11.70 -4.67 -4.74
CA VAL A 72 11.64 -5.12 -3.34
C VAL A 72 12.97 -5.77 -2.98
N ASP A 73 13.49 -5.46 -1.78
CA ASP A 73 14.64 -6.20 -1.24
C ASP A 73 14.20 -7.64 -0.94
N GLU A 74 14.69 -8.58 -1.75
CA GLU A 74 14.35 -9.99 -1.64
C GLU A 74 14.70 -10.58 -0.27
N LYS A 75 15.65 -9.98 0.47
CA LYS A 75 15.98 -10.42 1.84
C LYS A 75 14.78 -10.36 2.76
N VAL A 76 13.94 -9.33 2.63
CA VAL A 76 12.72 -9.19 3.45
C VAL A 76 11.76 -10.35 3.20
N VAL A 77 11.64 -10.74 1.93
CA VAL A 77 10.74 -11.82 1.49
C VAL A 77 11.28 -13.19 1.94
N ASP A 78 12.58 -13.39 1.80
CA ASP A 78 13.27 -14.63 2.17
C ASP A 78 13.29 -14.85 3.68
N GLU A 79 13.56 -13.80 4.47
CA GLU A 79 13.54 -13.84 5.94
C GLU A 79 12.16 -14.24 6.50
N LEU A 80 11.08 -13.83 5.82
CA LEU A 80 9.71 -14.16 6.23
C LEU A 80 9.20 -15.49 5.63
N GLY A 81 10.03 -16.19 4.85
CA GLY A 81 9.72 -17.51 4.32
C GLY A 81 8.67 -17.53 3.21
N PHE A 82 8.54 -16.46 2.43
CA PHE A 82 7.58 -16.38 1.34
C PHE A 82 8.04 -17.22 0.13
N PHE A 83 7.12 -18.04 -0.40
CA PHE A 83 7.33 -18.74 -1.66
C PHE A 83 7.25 -17.75 -2.83
N LYS A 84 8.37 -17.55 -3.53
CA LYS A 84 8.51 -16.52 -4.57
C LYS A 84 8.00 -17.03 -5.91
N VAL A 85 7.12 -16.27 -6.56
CA VAL A 85 6.64 -16.50 -7.92
C VAL A 85 6.61 -15.19 -8.71
N GLN A 86 6.57 -15.29 -10.04
CA GLN A 86 6.49 -14.14 -10.94
C GLN A 86 5.27 -14.30 -11.86
N THR A 87 4.64 -13.17 -12.22
CA THR A 87 3.59 -13.15 -13.24
C THR A 87 4.17 -13.37 -14.64
N LEU A 88 3.33 -13.25 -15.69
CA LEU A 88 3.80 -13.30 -17.08
C LEU A 88 4.69 -12.11 -17.50
N VAL A 89 4.89 -11.16 -16.59
CA VAL A 89 5.69 -9.97 -16.87
C VAL A 89 7.17 -10.29 -16.81
N GLU A 90 7.94 -9.82 -17.79
CA GLU A 90 9.37 -10.04 -17.92
C GLU A 90 10.17 -8.97 -17.15
N ASP A 91 9.80 -7.69 -17.31
CA ASP A 91 10.51 -6.55 -16.72
C ASP A 91 9.58 -5.44 -16.20
N LYS A 92 10.17 -4.41 -15.59
CA LYS A 92 9.43 -3.31 -14.96
C LYS A 92 8.74 -2.40 -15.99
N GLU A 93 9.30 -2.23 -17.18
CA GLU A 93 8.69 -1.42 -18.24
C GLU A 93 7.41 -2.08 -18.75
N GLN A 94 7.47 -3.39 -18.99
CA GLN A 94 6.32 -4.20 -19.33
C GLN A 94 5.31 -4.22 -18.18
N TYR A 95 5.74 -4.30 -16.92
CA TYR A 95 4.83 -4.25 -15.78
C TYR A 95 3.95 -2.99 -15.75
N ILE A 96 4.55 -1.83 -16.02
CA ILE A 96 3.87 -0.54 -16.00
C ILE A 96 2.88 -0.42 -17.16
N THR A 97 3.26 -0.91 -18.35
CA THR A 97 2.49 -0.76 -19.59
C THR A 97 1.48 -1.87 -19.86
N ARG A 98 1.66 -3.07 -19.27
CA ARG A 98 0.86 -4.27 -19.51
C ARG A 98 0.24 -4.82 -18.22
N PRO A 99 -0.80 -4.14 -17.68
CA PRO A 99 -1.49 -4.60 -16.49
C PRO A 99 -2.21 -5.94 -16.69
N ASP A 100 -2.49 -6.35 -17.92
CA ASP A 100 -3.06 -7.64 -18.28
C ASP A 100 -2.10 -8.80 -17.97
N LEU A 101 -0.81 -8.65 -18.27
CA LEU A 101 0.21 -9.67 -17.97
C LEU A 101 0.47 -9.78 -16.46
N GLY A 102 0.46 -8.65 -15.75
CA GLY A 102 0.64 -8.61 -14.29
C GLY A 102 -0.53 -9.20 -13.48
N ARG A 103 -1.61 -9.64 -14.14
CA ARG A 103 -2.76 -10.34 -13.51
C ARG A 103 -2.71 -11.85 -13.70
N CYS A 104 -1.78 -12.35 -14.51
CA CYS A 104 -1.77 -13.72 -14.99
C CYS A 104 -0.45 -14.43 -14.64
N PHE A 105 -0.53 -15.75 -14.52
CA PHE A 105 0.61 -16.63 -14.32
C PHE A 105 0.75 -17.57 -15.52
N SER A 106 1.96 -18.04 -15.77
CA SER A 106 2.16 -19.16 -16.69
C SER A 106 1.59 -20.46 -16.09
N GLU A 107 1.27 -21.42 -16.94
CA GLU A 107 0.81 -22.74 -16.48
C GLU A 107 1.83 -23.43 -15.57
N GLN A 108 3.13 -23.22 -15.83
CA GLN A 108 4.21 -23.77 -15.01
C GLN A 108 4.15 -23.20 -13.59
N VAL A 109 4.05 -21.87 -13.46
CA VAL A 109 3.98 -21.21 -12.15
C VAL A 109 2.75 -21.68 -11.35
N LEU A 110 1.60 -21.87 -12.01
CA LEU A 110 0.41 -22.40 -11.35
C LEU A 110 0.59 -23.85 -10.88
N LYS A 111 1.31 -24.69 -11.64
CA LYS A 111 1.69 -26.04 -11.20
C LYS A 111 2.62 -25.99 -10.00
N ASP A 112 3.64 -25.14 -10.04
CA ASP A 112 4.60 -24.99 -8.95
C ASP A 112 3.92 -24.56 -7.65
N ILE A 113 2.99 -23.60 -7.72
CA ILE A 113 2.15 -23.19 -6.58
C ILE A 113 1.34 -24.38 -6.07
N LYS A 114 0.70 -25.14 -6.97
CA LYS A 114 -0.13 -26.29 -6.62
C LYS A 114 0.66 -27.43 -5.97
N GLU A 115 1.93 -27.59 -6.29
CA GLU A 115 2.79 -28.67 -5.78
C GLU A 115 3.48 -28.29 -4.46
N ASN A 116 3.90 -27.03 -4.33
CA ASN A 116 4.72 -26.57 -3.20
C ASN A 116 3.93 -25.85 -2.09
N CYS A 117 2.66 -25.47 -2.33
CA CYS A 117 1.84 -24.76 -1.35
C CYS A 117 0.70 -25.63 -0.78
N ILE A 118 0.32 -25.31 0.45
CA ILE A 118 -0.77 -25.99 1.16
C ILE A 118 -2.13 -25.67 0.51
N LYS A 119 -2.95 -26.69 0.29
CA LYS A 119 -4.32 -26.59 -0.26
C LYS A 119 -5.38 -26.64 0.83
N ASP A 120 -6.59 -26.23 0.46
CA ASP A 120 -7.80 -26.26 1.29
C ASP A 120 -7.55 -25.52 2.61
N VAL A 121 -7.15 -24.27 2.49
CA VAL A 121 -6.75 -23.39 3.59
C VAL A 121 -7.87 -22.42 3.93
N ASP A 122 -7.95 -22.01 5.19
CA ASP A 122 -8.92 -20.99 5.59
C ASP A 122 -8.46 -19.61 5.13
N VAL A 123 -7.16 -19.31 5.26
CA VAL A 123 -6.59 -18.01 4.89
C VAL A 123 -5.29 -18.18 4.10
N GLN A 124 -5.25 -17.58 2.92
CA GLN A 124 -4.05 -17.46 2.08
C GLN A 124 -3.51 -16.02 2.13
N ILE A 125 -2.25 -15.87 2.55
CA ILE A 125 -1.55 -14.59 2.63
C ILE A 125 -0.63 -14.44 1.41
N ILE A 126 -0.77 -13.33 0.70
CA ILE A 126 0.06 -12.99 -0.46
C ILE A 126 0.69 -11.63 -0.19
N ALA A 127 1.95 -11.46 -0.59
CA ALA A 127 2.59 -10.16 -0.72
C ALA A 127 2.97 -9.92 -2.19
N GLY A 128 2.84 -8.69 -2.66
CA GLY A 128 3.23 -8.34 -4.01
C GLY A 128 3.91 -6.97 -4.05
N ASP A 129 4.97 -6.85 -4.84
CA ASP A 129 5.67 -5.58 -5.03
C ASP A 129 4.71 -4.44 -5.42
N GLY A 130 3.78 -4.72 -6.34
CA GLY A 130 2.83 -3.72 -6.80
C GLY A 130 3.53 -2.56 -7.51
N LEU A 131 2.94 -1.37 -7.38
CA LEU A 131 3.49 -0.14 -7.98
C LEU A 131 4.57 0.53 -7.10
N SER A 132 4.76 0.07 -5.87
CA SER A 132 5.74 0.64 -4.95
C SER A 132 6.44 -0.41 -4.09
N SER A 133 7.67 -0.72 -4.44
CA SER A 133 8.51 -1.65 -3.66
C SER A 133 8.92 -1.14 -2.26
N PRO A 134 9.11 0.18 -2.03
CA PRO A 134 9.36 0.71 -0.69
C PRO A 134 8.22 0.42 0.29
N ALA A 135 6.98 0.33 -0.18
CA ALA A 135 5.82 -0.01 0.65
C ALA A 135 5.92 -1.41 1.24
N ILE A 136 6.36 -2.39 0.46
CA ILE A 136 6.56 -3.75 0.95
C ILE A 136 7.77 -3.82 1.88
N THR A 137 8.88 -3.22 1.46
CA THR A 137 10.14 -3.24 2.24
C THR A 137 9.97 -2.61 3.63
N SER A 138 9.19 -1.54 3.73
CA SER A 138 9.00 -0.80 4.98
C SER A 138 7.99 -1.45 5.92
N ASN A 139 6.91 -2.04 5.40
CA ASN A 139 5.77 -2.44 6.22
C ASN A 139 5.63 -3.97 6.41
N LEU A 140 6.17 -4.79 5.49
CA LEU A 140 5.88 -6.24 5.49
C LEU A 140 6.39 -6.93 6.76
N LYS A 141 7.57 -6.54 7.26
CA LYS A 141 8.18 -7.12 8.48
C LYS A 141 7.35 -6.89 9.74
N GLU A 142 6.60 -5.80 9.79
CA GLU A 142 5.77 -5.46 10.95
C GLU A 142 4.38 -6.09 10.86
N ILE A 143 3.74 -6.03 9.67
CA ILE A 143 2.36 -6.51 9.51
C ILE A 143 2.27 -8.04 9.44
N TYR A 144 3.22 -8.71 8.78
CA TYR A 144 3.10 -10.14 8.49
C TYR A 144 3.08 -11.01 9.77
N PRO A 145 3.98 -10.82 10.75
CA PRO A 145 3.92 -11.56 12.01
C PRO A 145 2.59 -11.35 12.75
N MET A 146 2.07 -10.11 12.78
CA MET A 146 0.79 -9.79 13.42
C MET A 146 -0.38 -10.55 12.79
N LEU A 147 -0.40 -10.67 11.45
CA LEU A 147 -1.40 -11.47 10.74
C LEU A 147 -1.28 -12.95 11.08
N VAL A 148 -0.06 -13.50 11.03
CA VAL A 148 0.19 -14.93 11.29
C VAL A 148 -0.22 -15.30 12.71
N ASP A 149 0.25 -14.54 13.70
CA ASP A 149 -0.01 -14.82 15.11
C ASP A 149 -1.50 -14.64 15.44
N GLY A 150 -2.11 -13.55 14.96
CA GLY A 150 -3.53 -13.29 15.18
C GLY A 150 -4.46 -14.34 14.57
N LEU A 151 -4.15 -14.82 13.36
CA LEU A 151 -4.96 -15.85 12.70
C LEU A 151 -4.73 -17.25 13.29
N LYS A 152 -3.48 -17.60 13.66
CA LYS A 152 -3.17 -18.87 14.33
C LYS A 152 -3.81 -18.93 15.71
N ALA A 153 -3.80 -17.84 16.48
CA ALA A 153 -4.44 -17.77 17.79
C ALA A 153 -5.96 -18.03 17.71
N LYS A 154 -6.59 -17.70 16.58
CA LYS A 154 -8.00 -18.00 16.28
C LYS A 154 -8.24 -19.43 15.73
N GLY A 155 -7.18 -20.20 15.51
CA GLY A 155 -7.26 -21.59 15.05
C GLY A 155 -7.47 -21.77 13.55
N TYR A 156 -7.25 -20.74 12.72
CA TYR A 156 -7.39 -20.85 11.27
C TYR A 156 -6.21 -21.58 10.62
N LYS A 157 -6.51 -22.41 9.62
CA LYS A 157 -5.48 -23.07 8.80
C LYS A 157 -4.91 -22.07 7.79
N LEU A 158 -3.67 -21.66 7.99
CA LEU A 158 -2.94 -20.77 7.08
C LEU A 158 -2.29 -21.55 5.93
N GLY A 159 -2.31 -20.95 4.74
CA GLY A 159 -1.54 -21.42 3.59
C GLY A 159 -0.06 -21.02 3.65
N THR A 160 0.73 -21.58 2.74
CA THR A 160 2.12 -21.16 2.51
C THR A 160 2.11 -19.69 2.06
N PRO A 161 2.83 -18.75 2.71
CA PRO A 161 2.87 -17.36 2.26
C PRO A 161 3.50 -17.27 0.87
N ILE A 162 2.92 -16.48 -0.04
CA ILE A 162 3.39 -16.37 -1.44
C ILE A 162 3.76 -14.93 -1.75
N PHE A 163 4.96 -14.72 -2.30
CA PHE A 163 5.37 -13.43 -2.82
C PHE A 163 5.25 -13.42 -4.34
N VAL A 164 4.51 -12.47 -4.88
CA VAL A 164 4.29 -12.32 -6.32
C VAL A 164 5.07 -11.10 -6.82
N LYS A 165 6.07 -11.35 -7.65
CA LYS A 165 6.78 -10.30 -8.39
C LYS A 165 5.94 -9.83 -9.58
N TYR A 166 5.92 -8.52 -9.82
CA TYR A 166 5.07 -7.85 -10.81
C TYR A 166 3.58 -8.12 -10.59
N ALA A 167 3.14 -8.04 -9.33
CA ALA A 167 1.79 -8.36 -8.93
C ALA A 167 0.78 -7.28 -9.32
N ARG A 168 -0.43 -7.70 -9.70
CA ARG A 168 -1.64 -6.87 -9.66
C ARG A 168 -2.62 -7.55 -8.71
N VAL A 169 -3.56 -6.80 -8.14
CA VAL A 169 -4.50 -7.35 -7.15
C VAL A 169 -5.16 -8.66 -7.62
N ALA A 170 -5.55 -8.76 -8.90
CA ALA A 170 -6.19 -9.95 -9.44
C ALA A 170 -5.33 -11.23 -9.48
N THR A 171 -4.02 -11.17 -9.21
CA THR A 171 -3.22 -12.39 -9.03
C THR A 171 -3.71 -13.22 -7.84
N MET A 172 -4.33 -12.57 -6.84
CA MET A 172 -4.93 -13.24 -5.69
C MET A 172 -6.01 -14.24 -6.10
N ASP A 173 -6.77 -13.95 -7.16
CA ASP A 173 -7.87 -14.79 -7.61
C ASP A 173 -7.36 -16.14 -8.14
N LYS A 174 -6.29 -16.11 -8.94
CA LYS A 174 -5.67 -17.32 -9.49
C LYS A 174 -5.04 -18.19 -8.41
N ILE A 175 -4.37 -17.57 -7.44
CA ILE A 175 -3.78 -18.29 -6.31
C ILE A 175 -4.89 -18.92 -5.45
N SER A 176 -5.96 -18.17 -5.19
CA SER A 176 -7.13 -18.64 -4.44
C SER A 176 -7.80 -19.85 -5.12
N GLU A 177 -8.02 -19.79 -6.44
CA GLU A 177 -8.56 -20.90 -7.23
C GLU A 177 -7.69 -22.16 -7.16
N VAL A 178 -6.36 -22.01 -7.30
CA VAL A 178 -5.42 -23.14 -7.32
C VAL A 178 -5.30 -23.82 -5.95
N LEU A 179 -5.35 -23.03 -4.87
CA LEU A 179 -5.16 -23.51 -3.51
C LEU A 179 -6.48 -23.79 -2.77
N ASN A 180 -7.62 -23.51 -3.39
CA ASN A 180 -8.95 -23.62 -2.77
C ASN A 180 -9.01 -22.88 -1.42
N ALA A 181 -8.56 -21.63 -1.40
CA ALA A 181 -8.53 -20.81 -0.19
C ALA A 181 -9.90 -20.16 0.09
N LYS A 182 -10.38 -20.23 1.33
CA LYS A 182 -11.66 -19.62 1.73
C LYS A 182 -11.57 -18.10 1.81
N VAL A 183 -10.50 -17.54 2.36
CA VAL A 183 -10.19 -16.10 2.28
C VAL A 183 -8.79 -15.95 1.74
N THR A 184 -8.64 -15.09 0.74
CA THR A 184 -7.33 -14.73 0.20
C THR A 184 -7.13 -13.24 0.44
N LEU A 185 -5.94 -12.87 0.91
CA LEU A 185 -5.52 -11.47 1.01
C LEU A 185 -4.19 -11.23 0.29
N ILE A 186 -4.06 -10.03 -0.27
CA ILE A 186 -2.83 -9.56 -0.89
C ILE A 186 -2.43 -8.21 -0.29
N LEU A 187 -1.24 -8.19 0.31
CA LEU A 187 -0.51 -6.99 0.72
C LEU A 187 0.27 -6.48 -0.49
N ILE A 188 -0.07 -5.29 -1.00
CA ILE A 188 0.47 -4.78 -2.26
C ILE A 188 0.87 -3.31 -2.16
N GLY A 189 2.03 -2.97 -2.74
CA GLY A 189 2.48 -1.58 -2.84
C GLY A 189 1.56 -0.75 -3.73
N GLU A 190 1.06 0.37 -3.19
CA GLU A 190 0.21 1.31 -3.92
C GLU A 190 1.01 2.12 -4.94
N ARG A 191 0.34 3.01 -5.67
CA ARG A 191 1.05 3.99 -6.51
C ARG A 191 1.79 4.98 -5.59
N PRO A 192 3.10 5.22 -5.79
CA PRO A 192 3.83 6.21 -5.02
C PRO A 192 3.16 7.59 -5.10
N GLY A 193 2.93 8.20 -3.93
CA GLY A 193 2.50 9.58 -3.85
C GLY A 193 3.70 10.54 -3.85
N LEU A 194 3.43 11.83 -4.01
CA LEU A 194 4.46 12.87 -3.87
C LEU A 194 5.09 12.93 -2.48
N ALA A 195 4.37 12.50 -1.44
CA ALA A 195 4.83 12.59 -0.06
C ALA A 195 5.44 11.30 0.47
N THR A 196 5.02 10.14 -0.06
CA THR A 196 5.50 8.84 0.40
C THR A 196 5.36 7.77 -0.67
N GLY A 197 6.42 6.96 -0.83
CA GLY A 197 6.38 5.70 -1.56
C GLY A 197 6.06 4.50 -0.66
N GLU A 198 5.87 4.70 0.64
CA GLU A 198 5.74 3.60 1.60
C GLU A 198 4.28 3.12 1.77
N SER A 199 3.32 3.69 1.06
CA SER A 199 1.90 3.32 1.21
C SER A 199 1.60 1.92 0.66
N MET A 200 1.10 1.04 1.52
CA MET A 200 0.66 -0.31 1.19
C MET A 200 -0.85 -0.45 1.36
N SER A 201 -1.46 -1.30 0.53
CA SER A 201 -2.86 -1.70 0.65
C SER A 201 -2.97 -3.20 0.92
N CYS A 202 -4.01 -3.60 1.65
CA CYS A 202 -4.45 -4.98 1.78
C CYS A 202 -5.79 -5.15 1.08
N TYR A 203 -5.83 -5.97 0.03
CA TYR A 203 -7.08 -6.41 -0.60
C TYR A 203 -7.40 -7.82 -0.14
N MET A 204 -8.65 -8.09 0.24
CA MET A 204 -9.08 -9.40 0.71
C MET A 204 -10.45 -9.78 0.15
N ALA A 205 -10.67 -11.07 -0.11
CA ALA A 205 -11.97 -11.57 -0.56
C ALA A 205 -12.23 -13.00 -0.07
N TYR A 206 -13.50 -13.30 0.20
CA TYR A 206 -13.98 -14.66 0.46
C TYR A 206 -14.14 -15.39 -0.87
N GLU A 207 -13.55 -16.58 -1.00
CA GLU A 207 -13.48 -17.43 -2.19
C GLU A 207 -13.15 -16.60 -3.43
N ALA A 208 -11.99 -15.93 -3.41
CA ALA A 208 -11.54 -15.09 -4.51
C ALA A 208 -11.42 -15.93 -5.80
N SER A 209 -11.88 -15.37 -6.92
CA SER A 209 -11.84 -16.06 -8.22
C SER A 209 -11.98 -15.07 -9.37
N SER A 210 -11.54 -15.49 -10.55
CA SER A 210 -11.54 -14.71 -11.78
C SER A 210 -12.94 -14.36 -12.28
N LYS A 211 -13.96 -15.04 -11.74
CA LYS A 211 -15.38 -14.81 -12.03
C LYS A 211 -15.99 -13.72 -11.15
N LYS A 212 -15.34 -13.38 -10.04
CA LYS A 212 -15.82 -12.38 -9.07
C LYS A 212 -15.42 -10.98 -9.50
N LEU A 213 -16.29 -10.02 -9.18
CA LEU A 213 -16.08 -8.61 -9.49
C LEU A 213 -15.17 -7.96 -8.45
N GLU A 214 -14.48 -6.89 -8.85
CA GLU A 214 -13.62 -6.10 -7.96
C GLU A 214 -14.38 -5.59 -6.72
N SER A 215 -15.67 -5.27 -6.87
CA SER A 215 -16.54 -4.80 -5.78
C SER A 215 -16.75 -5.82 -4.66
N GLN A 216 -16.40 -7.10 -4.88
CA GLN A 216 -16.45 -8.14 -3.87
C GLN A 216 -15.16 -8.22 -3.04
N ARG A 217 -14.19 -7.33 -3.26
CA ARG A 217 -12.99 -7.21 -2.42
C ARG A 217 -13.20 -6.18 -1.32
N THR A 218 -12.81 -6.53 -0.11
CA THR A 218 -12.66 -5.61 1.01
C THR A 218 -11.24 -5.04 0.98
N VAL A 219 -11.08 -3.74 1.25
CA VAL A 219 -9.78 -3.06 1.16
C VAL A 219 -9.49 -2.32 2.46
N VAL A 220 -8.26 -2.48 2.95
CA VAL A 220 -7.64 -1.60 3.95
C VAL A 220 -6.47 -0.91 3.25
N SER A 221 -6.55 0.40 3.03
CA SER A 221 -5.53 1.16 2.29
C SER A 221 -4.71 2.05 3.22
N ASN A 222 -3.71 2.74 2.66
CA ASN A 222 -2.91 3.73 3.38
C ASN A 222 -2.19 3.15 4.62
N ILE A 223 -1.72 1.91 4.51
CA ILE A 223 -0.95 1.25 5.55
C ILE A 223 0.50 1.73 5.45
N HIS A 224 0.90 2.60 6.39
CA HIS A 224 2.26 3.12 6.56
C HIS A 224 2.35 3.92 7.88
N LYS A 225 3.57 4.28 8.29
CA LYS A 225 3.85 5.01 9.55
C LYS A 225 3.06 6.32 9.78
N ASN A 226 2.68 6.99 8.71
CA ASN A 226 1.94 8.27 8.73
C ASN A 226 0.45 8.10 8.35
N GLY A 227 0.00 6.86 8.18
CA GLY A 227 -1.37 6.49 7.83
C GLY A 227 -1.91 5.52 8.88
N MET A 228 -2.42 4.37 8.46
CA MET A 228 -2.72 3.26 9.37
C MET A 228 -1.41 2.53 9.71
N PRO A 229 -0.94 2.52 10.98
CA PRO A 229 0.31 1.84 11.33
C PRO A 229 0.24 0.34 11.02
N PRO A 230 1.32 -0.30 10.51
CA PRO A 230 1.30 -1.70 10.07
C PRO A 230 0.81 -2.69 11.14
N VAL A 231 1.20 -2.48 12.40
CA VAL A 231 0.78 -3.32 13.53
C VAL A 231 -0.73 -3.24 13.77
N GLU A 232 -1.27 -2.02 13.81
CA GLU A 232 -2.71 -1.80 14.01
C GLU A 232 -3.52 -2.28 12.81
N ALA A 233 -3.02 -2.07 11.59
CA ALA A 233 -3.62 -2.58 10.37
C ALA A 233 -3.69 -4.11 10.40
N GLY A 234 -2.63 -4.79 10.86
CA GLY A 234 -2.61 -6.24 11.04
C GLY A 234 -3.74 -6.72 11.95
N ALA A 235 -3.93 -6.09 13.12
CA ALA A 235 -5.01 -6.43 14.05
C ALA A 235 -6.41 -6.22 13.42
N GLN A 236 -6.61 -5.10 12.72
CA GLN A 236 -7.86 -4.82 12.02
C GLN A 236 -8.14 -5.84 10.90
N ILE A 237 -7.13 -6.21 10.12
CA ILE A 237 -7.24 -7.21 9.06
C ILE A 237 -7.63 -8.58 9.64
N VAL A 238 -7.04 -8.99 10.76
CA VAL A 238 -7.41 -10.25 11.45
C VAL A 238 -8.90 -10.26 11.84
N GLN A 239 -9.42 -9.15 12.37
CA GLN A 239 -10.84 -9.02 12.70
C GLN A 239 -11.73 -9.07 11.45
N LEU A 240 -11.33 -8.38 10.37
CA LEU A 240 -12.07 -8.43 9.11
C LEU A 240 -12.11 -9.83 8.52
N ILE A 241 -11.00 -10.57 8.53
CA ILE A 241 -10.95 -11.95 8.03
C ILE A 241 -11.90 -12.87 8.79
N GLU A 242 -11.99 -12.73 10.12
CA GLU A 242 -12.96 -13.48 10.92
C GLU A 242 -14.40 -13.19 10.50
N ILE A 243 -14.72 -11.92 10.25
CA ILE A 243 -16.03 -11.52 9.74
C ILE A 243 -16.29 -12.12 8.34
N LEU A 244 -15.32 -12.04 7.43
CA LEU A 244 -15.42 -12.62 6.09
C LEU A 244 -15.68 -14.13 6.14
N LEU A 245 -14.97 -14.87 7.00
CA LEU A 245 -15.13 -16.31 7.17
C LEU A 245 -16.48 -16.68 7.80
N LYS A 246 -16.96 -15.87 8.75
CA LYS A 246 -18.25 -16.07 9.41
C LYS A 246 -19.42 -15.82 8.47
N GLU A 247 -19.41 -14.69 7.75
CA GLU A 247 -20.49 -14.25 6.88
C GLU A 247 -20.43 -14.88 5.48
N LYS A 248 -19.28 -15.46 5.11
CA LYS A 248 -19.00 -16.03 3.78
C LYS A 248 -19.24 -15.03 2.65
N LYS A 249 -18.90 -13.77 2.91
CA LYS A 249 -19.11 -12.61 2.04
C LYS A 249 -17.95 -11.64 2.18
N SER A 250 -17.72 -10.83 1.15
CA SER A 250 -16.69 -9.79 1.14
C SER A 250 -17.09 -8.62 0.24
N GLY A 251 -16.37 -7.50 0.36
CA GLY A 251 -16.64 -6.28 -0.38
C GLY A 251 -18.02 -5.71 -0.08
N ILE A 252 -18.73 -5.25 -1.12
CA ILE A 252 -20.03 -4.57 -0.98
C ILE A 252 -21.14 -5.46 -0.38
N GLU A 253 -20.98 -6.78 -0.42
CA GLU A 253 -21.93 -7.73 0.16
C GLU A 253 -21.77 -7.86 1.68
N LEU A 254 -20.63 -7.42 2.22
CA LEU A 254 -20.36 -7.40 3.64
C LEU A 254 -20.94 -6.14 4.28
N LYS A 255 -21.88 -6.33 5.20
CA LYS A 255 -22.43 -5.24 6.03
C LYS A 255 -21.72 -5.29 7.39
N LEU A 256 -20.78 -4.37 7.60
CA LEU A 256 -20.07 -4.17 8.86
C LEU A 256 -20.93 -3.45 9.89
#